data_AF-A0A650CYD2-F1
#
_entry.id   AF-A0A650CYD2-F1
#
_cell.length_a   1.000
_cell.length_b   1.000
_cell.length_c   1.000
_cell.angle_alpha   90.00
_cell.angle_beta   90.00
_cell.angle_gamma   90.00
#
_symmetry.space_group_name_H-M   'P 1'
#
loop_
_entity.id
_entity.type
_entity.pdbx_description
1 polymer ?
#
loop_
_entity_poly.entity_id
_entity_poly.type
_entity_poly.pdbx_seq_one_letter_code
_entity_poly.pdbx_strand_id
1 'polypeptide(L)'
;MPVIKAILVERLYAQGLSQLQISTLMGISSAEVNYYLKGKRGNEDAKKKLEADEEMMDLVNSVVRRLVNSTDGEVINICPLCSLARKKLNKNDYSCPYDI
;
A
#
# COMPACT_ATOMS: atom_id res chain seq x y z
N MET A 1 0.03 2.26 7.13
CA MET A 1 1.40 1.77 7.41
C MET A 1 2.35 2.14 6.28
N PRO A 2 3.57 2.63 6.54
CA PRO A 2 4.51 3.06 5.48
C PRO A 2 4.88 1.97 4.48
N VAL A 3 5.07 0.72 4.93
CA VAL A 3 5.40 -0.41 4.04
C VAL A 3 4.28 -0.69 3.05
N ILE A 4 3.02 -0.69 3.50
CA ILE A 4 1.85 -0.86 2.61
C ILE A 4 1.76 0.26 1.59
N LYS A 5 1.96 1.51 2.02
CA LYS A 5 1.96 2.67 1.12
C LYS A 5 3.07 2.53 0.06
N ALA A 6 4.25 2.05 0.44
CA ALA A 6 5.35 1.80 -0.49
C ALA A 6 4.96 0.79 -1.57
N ILE A 7 4.42 -0.37 -1.17
CA ILE A 7 3.97 -1.42 -2.10
C ILE A 7 2.89 -0.87 -3.04
N LEU A 8 1.89 -0.17 -2.51
CA LEU A 8 0.81 0.41 -3.34
C LEU A 8 1.36 1.43 -4.35
N VAL A 9 2.23 2.34 -3.92
CA VAL A 9 2.84 3.35 -4.81
C VAL A 9 3.65 2.69 -5.92
N GLU A 10 4.49 1.71 -5.60
CA GLU A 10 5.30 1.00 -6.60
C GLU A 10 4.41 0.23 -7.59
N ARG A 11 3.35 -0.42 -7.11
CA ARG A 11 2.40 -1.16 -7.96
C ARG A 11 1.62 -0.23 -8.88
N LEU A 12 1.11 0.90 -8.37
CA LEU A 12 0.40 1.89 -9.18
C LEU A 12 1.32 2.53 -10.23
N TYR A 13 2.56 2.82 -9.85
CA TYR A 13 3.56 3.32 -10.79
C TYR A 13 3.87 2.30 -11.89
N ALA A 14 3.97 1.01 -11.53
CA ALA A 14 4.14 -0.08 -12.50
C ALA A 14 2.92 -0.27 -13.43
N GLN A 15 1.72 0.17 -13.02
CA GLN A 15 0.54 0.24 -13.90
C GLN A 15 0.54 1.47 -14.84
N GLY A 16 1.61 2.28 -14.83
CA GLY A 16 1.78 3.44 -15.71
C GLY A 16 1.22 4.75 -15.17
N LEU A 17 0.78 4.80 -13.91
CA LEU A 17 0.29 6.06 -13.32
C LEU A 17 1.47 7.00 -13.02
N SER A 18 1.29 8.29 -13.34
CA SER A 18 2.22 9.33 -12.96
C SER A 18 2.22 9.58 -11.44
N GLN A 19 3.30 10.18 -10.92
CA GLN A 19 3.38 10.54 -9.50
C GLN A 19 2.25 11.49 -9.07
N LEU A 20 1.78 12.36 -9.97
CA LEU A 20 0.66 13.25 -9.72
C LEU A 20 -0.65 12.46 -9.55
N GLN A 21 -0.94 11.55 -10.47
CA GLN A 21 -2.13 10.69 -10.38
C GLN A 21 -2.13 9.87 -9.09
N ILE A 22 -0.99 9.25 -8.75
CA ILE A 22 -0.84 8.48 -7.51
C ILE A 22 -1.05 9.37 -6.28
N SER A 23 -0.51 10.59 -6.29
CA SER A 23 -0.66 11.55 -5.18
C SER A 23 -2.12 11.92 -4.94
N THR A 24 -2.88 12.18 -6.01
CA THR A 24 -4.32 12.45 -5.95
C THR A 24 -5.09 11.23 -5.45
N LEU A 25 -4.81 10.06 -6.03
CA LEU A 25 -5.51 8.81 -5.74
C LEU A 25 -5.33 8.33 -4.30
N MET A 26 -4.13 8.52 -3.75
CA MET A 26 -3.79 8.07 -2.39
C MET A 26 -3.94 9.18 -1.33
N GLY A 27 -4.28 10.41 -1.72
CA GLY A 27 -4.39 11.55 -0.82
C GLY A 27 -3.08 11.89 -0.09
N ILE A 28 -1.94 11.78 -0.78
CA ILE A 28 -0.59 12.07 -0.25
C ILE A 28 0.12 13.07 -1.16
N SER A 29 1.19 13.72 -0.67
CA SER A 29 1.96 14.65 -1.52
C SER A 29 2.77 13.89 -2.59
N SER A 30 3.02 14.52 -3.75
CA SER A 30 3.90 13.95 -4.78
C SER A 30 5.34 13.74 -4.26
N ALA A 31 5.78 14.56 -3.30
CA ALA A 31 7.06 14.35 -2.60
C ALA A 31 7.07 13.05 -1.78
N GLU A 32 5.95 12.74 -1.10
CA GLU A 32 5.79 11.47 -0.39
C GLU A 32 5.77 10.27 -1.36
N VAL A 33 5.11 10.38 -2.52
CA VAL A 33 5.17 9.37 -3.59
C VAL A 33 6.62 9.12 -4.03
N ASN A 34 7.37 10.18 -4.34
CA ASN A 34 8.78 10.09 -4.73
C ASN A 34 9.65 9.43 -3.64
N TYR A 35 9.36 9.68 -2.36
CA TYR A 35 10.07 9.03 -1.27
C TYR A 35 9.83 7.52 -1.20
N TYR A 36 8.60 7.06 -1.48
CA TYR A 36 8.32 5.63 -1.58
C TYR A 36 9.02 5.01 -2.80
N LEU A 37 8.93 5.63 -3.97
CA LEU A 37 9.57 5.13 -5.21
C LEU A 37 11.10 5.03 -5.10
N LYS A 38 11.73 5.91 -4.32
CA LYS A 38 13.18 5.89 -4.07
C LYS A 38 13.60 4.96 -2.92
N GLY A 39 12.67 4.18 -2.35
CA GLY A 39 12.97 3.28 -1.23
C GLY A 39 13.35 4.01 0.07
N LYS A 40 13.11 5.32 0.18
CA LYS A 40 13.44 6.11 1.38
C LYS A 40 12.43 5.91 2.52
N ARG A 41 11.31 5.24 2.24
CA ARG A 41 10.24 4.94 3.20
C ARG A 41 9.72 3.53 2.98
N GLY A 42 9.47 2.83 4.09
CA GLY A 42 9.16 1.40 4.09
C GLY A 42 10.42 0.60 4.40
N ASN A 43 10.38 -0.23 5.45
CA ASN A 43 11.47 -1.15 5.76
C ASN A 43 11.54 -2.21 4.64
N GLU A 44 12.69 -2.33 3.98
CA GLU A 44 12.85 -3.17 2.78
C GLU A 44 12.65 -4.66 3.08
N ASP A 45 13.13 -5.15 4.23
CA ASP A 45 12.95 -6.55 4.63
C ASP A 45 11.47 -6.88 4.89
N ALA A 46 10.76 -5.97 5.55
CA ALA A 46 9.32 -6.08 5.76
C ALA A 46 8.56 -6.03 4.43
N LYS A 47 9.02 -5.21 3.46
CA LYS A 47 8.43 -5.15 2.12
C LYS A 47 8.61 -6.49 1.40
N LYS A 48 9.84 -7.00 1.32
CA LYS A 48 10.16 -8.30 0.69
C LYS A 48 9.35 -9.45 1.30
N LYS A 49 9.22 -9.46 2.64
CA LYS A 49 8.41 -10.47 3.34
C LYS A 49 6.93 -10.43 2.94
N LEU A 50 6.36 -9.23 2.79
CA LEU A 50 4.97 -9.07 2.36
C LEU A 50 4.78 -9.37 0.86
N GLU A 51 5.76 -9.00 0.03
CA GLU A 51 5.72 -9.27 -1.41
C GLU A 51 5.86 -10.76 -1.75
N ALA A 52 6.47 -11.55 -0.86
CA ALA A 52 6.58 -12.99 -0.99
C ALA A 52 5.33 -13.76 -0.49
N ASP A 53 4.38 -13.09 0.18
CA ASP A 53 3.17 -13.71 0.70
C ASP A 53 2.03 -13.59 -0.33
N GLU A 54 1.56 -14.72 -0.85
CA GLU A 54 0.54 -14.75 -1.91
C GLU A 54 -0.79 -14.11 -1.47
N GLU A 55 -1.28 -14.44 -0.28
CA GLU A 55 -2.51 -13.88 0.30
C GLU A 55 -2.44 -12.35 0.39
N MET A 56 -1.31 -11.84 0.88
CA MET A 56 -1.04 -10.40 0.94
C MET A 56 -1.06 -9.77 -0.45
N MET A 57 -0.39 -10.40 -1.42
CA MET A 57 -0.27 -9.85 -2.76
C MET A 57 -1.57 -9.92 -3.56
N ASP A 58 -2.42 -10.91 -3.33
CA ASP A 58 -3.77 -10.96 -3.90
C ASP A 58 -4.63 -9.80 -3.40
N LEU A 59 -4.57 -9.50 -2.10
CA LEU A 59 -5.27 -8.36 -1.53
C LEU A 59 -4.72 -7.03 -2.07
N VAL A 60 -3.40 -6.89 -2.20
CA VAL A 60 -2.77 -5.72 -2.82
C VAL A 60 -3.25 -5.54 -4.25
N ASN A 61 -3.20 -6.59 -5.06
CA ASN A 61 -3.61 -6.54 -6.46
C ASN A 61 -5.10 -6.21 -6.60
N SER A 62 -5.94 -6.73 -5.71
CA SER A 62 -7.36 -6.37 -5.63
C SER A 62 -7.55 -4.87 -5.36
N VAL A 63 -6.86 -4.32 -4.37
CA VAL A 63 -6.91 -2.90 -4.04
C VAL A 63 -6.37 -2.02 -5.17
N VAL A 64 -5.25 -2.40 -5.80
CA VAL A 64 -4.67 -1.67 -6.94
C VAL A 64 -5.64 -1.66 -8.12
N ARG A 65 -6.26 -2.79 -8.47
CA ARG A 65 -7.27 -2.84 -9.53
C ARG A 65 -8.45 -1.93 -9.24
N ARG A 66 -8.92 -1.89 -7.99
CA ARG A 66 -9.99 -0.96 -7.59
C ARG A 66 -9.55 0.49 -7.70
N LEU A 67 -8.35 0.83 -7.25
CA LEU A 67 -7.80 2.17 -7.31
C LEU A 67 -7.61 2.66 -8.76
N VAL A 68 -7.21 1.78 -9.68
CA VAL A 68 -7.05 2.15 -11.10
C VAL A 68 -8.40 2.38 -11.79
N ASN A 69 -9.43 1.61 -11.40
CA ASN A 69 -10.76 1.68 -12.02
C ASN A 69 -11.76 2.54 -11.24
N SER A 70 -11.35 3.14 -10.12
CA SER A 70 -12.25 3.92 -9.27
C SER A 70 -12.68 5.19 -9.98
N THR A 71 -13.96 5.50 -9.91
CA THR A 71 -14.51 6.79 -10.31
C THR A 71 -14.26 7.84 -9.23
N ASP A 72 -14.24 9.12 -9.62
CA ASP A 72 -14.11 10.24 -8.69
C ASP A 72 -15.09 10.10 -7.50
N GLY A 73 -14.55 10.09 -6.28
CA GLY A 73 -15.31 9.99 -5.03
C GLY A 73 -15.42 8.60 -4.40
N GLU A 74 -14.92 7.52 -5.03
CA GLU A 74 -14.91 6.20 -4.38
C GLU A 74 -13.88 6.15 -3.23
N VAL A 75 -14.36 5.83 -2.02
CA VAL A 75 -13.49 5.64 -0.85
C VAL A 75 -13.06 4.17 -0.78
N ILE A 76 -11.81 3.90 -1.13
CA ILE A 76 -11.22 2.55 -1.03
C ILE A 76 -10.57 2.37 0.34
N ASN A 77 -11.16 1.47 1.14
CA ASN A 77 -10.63 1.14 2.46
C ASN A 77 -9.37 0.26 2.36
N ILE A 78 -8.23 0.81 2.77
CA ILE A 78 -6.93 0.11 2.81
C ILE A 78 -6.59 -0.52 4.18
N CYS A 79 -7.46 -0.40 5.20
CA CYS A 79 -7.24 -0.98 6.51
C CYS A 79 -7.04 -2.51 6.49
N PRO A 80 -7.76 -3.30 5.67
CA PRO A 80 -7.52 -4.75 5.58
C PRO A 80 -6.07 -5.09 5.19
N LEU A 81 -5.45 -4.31 4.29
CA LEU A 81 -4.03 -4.47 3.94
C LEU A 81 -3.13 -4.25 5.16
N CYS A 82 -3.41 -3.21 5.94
CA CYS A 82 -2.62 -2.92 7.13
C CYS A 82 -2.76 -4.01 8.21
N SER A 83 -3.97 -4.53 8.39
CA SER A 83 -4.25 -5.64 9.32
C SER A 83 -3.50 -6.91 8.95
N LEU A 84 -3.66 -7.36 7.69
CA LEU A 84 -2.96 -8.54 7.20
C LEU A 84 -1.44 -8.37 7.29
N ALA A 85 -0.92 -7.20 6.89
CA ALA A 85 0.51 -6.94 6.99
C ALA A 85 1.04 -6.96 8.43
N ARG A 86 0.29 -6.46 9.42
CA ARG A 86 0.71 -6.55 10.83
C ARG A 86 0.83 -8.01 11.28
N LYS A 87 -0.17 -8.83 10.95
CA LYS A 87 -0.18 -10.27 11.24
C LYS A 87 1.02 -10.98 10.60
N LYS A 88 1.29 -10.75 9.32
CA LYS A 88 2.42 -11.36 8.59
C LYS A 88 3.79 -10.88 9.08
N LEU A 89 3.88 -9.64 9.57
CA LEU A 89 5.11 -9.07 10.11
C LEU A 89 5.32 -9.37 11.61
N ASN A 90 4.42 -10.12 12.26
CA ASN A 90 4.43 -10.37 13.71
C ASN A 90 4.52 -9.09 14.55
N LYS A 91 3.94 -7.98 14.05
CA LYS A 91 3.91 -6.70 14.76
C LYS A 91 2.69 -6.65 15.67
N ASN A 92 2.79 -7.29 16.84
CA ASN A 92 1.72 -7.32 17.85
C ASN A 92 1.89 -6.24 18.94
N ASP A 93 2.87 -5.35 18.83
CA ASP A 93 3.17 -4.35 19.86
C ASP A 93 2.10 -3.24 19.97
N TYR A 94 1.12 -3.19 19.06
CA TYR A 94 0.04 -2.20 19.07
C TYR A 94 -1.29 -2.84 18.69
N SER A 95 -2.32 -2.57 19.49
CA SER A 95 -3.72 -2.90 19.17
C SER A 95 -4.21 -1.99 18.04
N CYS A 96 -4.50 -2.54 16.86
CA CYS A 96 -5.27 -1.84 15.85
C CYS A 96 -6.71 -2.36 15.87
N PRO A 97 -7.73 -1.47 15.83
CA PRO A 97 -9.15 -1.88 15.85
C PRO A 97 -9.58 -2.70 14.62
N TYR A 98 -8.71 -2.84 13.62
CA TYR A 98 -8.92 -3.67 12.43
C TYR A 98 -8.13 -4.98 12.47
N ASP A 99 -7.43 -5.28 13.57
CA ASP A 99 -6.86 -6.60 13.82
C ASP A 99 -8.00 -7.50 14.34
N ILE A 100 -8.54 -8.32 13.44
CA ILE A 100 -9.62 -9.28 13.72
C ILE A 100 -9.04 -10.69 13.79
#